data_AF-A0A0X3BHF7-F1
#
_entry.id   AF-A0A0X3BHF7-F1
#
_cell.length_a   1.000
_cell.length_b   1.000
_cell.length_c   1.000
_cell.angle_alpha   90.00
_cell.angle_beta   90.00
_cell.angle_gamma   90.00
#
_symmetry.space_group_name_H-M   'P 1'
#
loop_
_entity.id
_entity.type
_entity.pdbx_description
1 polymer ?
#
loop_
_entity_poly.entity_id
_entity_poly.type
_entity_poly.pdbx_seq_one_letter_code
_entity_poly.pdbx_strand_id
1 'polypeptide(L)'
;MRIALINSKQDVAGVNIRHRLEELLAAGGRWPLADDHTLTFHEVDGRLIYQDRIDEEVKADLIIFISRHASAQPTPALTVHVTGNYDTADLGGEPGALAPAAPAWMHAILRNLAARAPEATVSPTR
;
A
#
# COMPACT_ATOMS: atom_id res chain seq x y z
N MET A 1 -7.57 -8.70 14.18
CA MET A 1 -8.05 -8.62 12.77
C MET A 1 -7.05 -9.33 11.88
N ARG A 2 -7.49 -9.86 10.74
CA ARG A 2 -6.63 -10.36 9.67
C ARG A 2 -6.36 -9.22 8.70
N ILE A 3 -5.10 -8.83 8.55
CA ILE A 3 -4.67 -7.75 7.65
C ILE A 3 -3.83 -8.36 6.55
N ALA A 4 -4.21 -8.12 5.31
CA ALA A 4 -3.45 -8.55 4.14
C ALA A 4 -2.63 -7.40 3.56
N LEU A 5 -1.33 -7.65 3.41
CA LEU A 5 -0.38 -6.78 2.75
C LEU A 5 -0.16 -7.29 1.33
N ILE A 6 -0.58 -6.51 0.33
CA ILE A 6 -0.58 -6.93 -1.07
C ILE A 6 0.46 -6.15 -1.87
N ASN A 7 1.34 -6.86 -2.56
CA ASN A 7 2.32 -6.29 -3.48
C ASN A 7 2.27 -6.99 -4.86
N SER A 8 2.73 -6.29 -5.90
CA SER A 8 2.97 -6.88 -7.22
C SER A 8 4.46 -7.16 -7.42
N LYS A 9 4.79 -8.28 -8.07
CA LYS A 9 6.17 -8.59 -8.51
C LYS A 9 6.73 -7.57 -9.48
N GLN A 10 5.86 -6.88 -10.23
CA GLN A 10 6.25 -5.88 -11.22
C GLN A 10 6.47 -4.49 -10.60
N ASP A 11 6.13 -4.32 -9.32
CA ASP A 11 6.28 -3.05 -8.61
C ASP A 11 7.51 -3.08 -7.70
N VAL A 12 8.61 -2.51 -8.18
CA VAL A 12 9.88 -2.43 -7.44
C VAL A 12 9.71 -1.79 -6.06
N ALA A 13 8.84 -0.78 -5.93
CA ALA A 13 8.60 -0.16 -4.62
C ALA A 13 7.82 -1.10 -3.70
N GLY A 14 6.78 -1.76 -4.22
CA GLY A 14 6.01 -2.75 -3.48
C GLY A 14 6.86 -3.93 -2.98
N VAL A 15 7.70 -4.50 -3.86
CA VAL A 15 8.65 -5.56 -3.51
C VAL A 15 9.64 -5.10 -2.43
N ASN A 16 10.20 -3.89 -2.57
CA ASN A 16 11.13 -3.35 -1.58
C ASN A 16 10.45 -3.13 -0.22
N ILE A 17 9.24 -2.55 -0.19
CA ILE A 17 8.48 -2.36 1.04
C ILE A 17 8.22 -3.70 1.72
N ARG A 18 7.77 -4.71 0.95
CA ARG A 18 7.55 -6.06 1.48
C ARG A 18 8.81 -6.62 2.12
N HIS A 19 9.92 -6.61 1.40
CA HIS A 19 11.18 -7.17 1.89
C HIS A 19 11.61 -6.49 3.21
N ARG A 20 11.50 -5.16 3.30
CA ARG A 20 11.80 -4.43 4.55
C ARG A 20 10.84 -4.76 5.69
N LEU A 21 9.57 -4.99 5.41
CA LEU A 21 8.62 -5.45 6.43
C LEU A 21 9.00 -6.86 6.93
N GLU A 22 9.31 -7.79 6.03
CA GLU A 22 9.74 -9.14 6.39
C GLU A 22 11.03 -9.12 7.24
N GLU A 23 12.04 -8.31 6.86
CA GLU A 23 13.25 -8.11 7.66
C GLU A 23 12.96 -7.58 9.06
N LEU A 24 12.11 -6.54 9.20
CA LEU A 24 11.76 -5.94 10.48
C LEU A 24 10.97 -6.90 11.39
N LEU A 25 10.10 -7.73 10.80
CA LEU A 25 9.35 -8.75 11.54
C LEU A 25 10.27 -9.90 11.97
N ALA A 26 11.19 -10.33 11.11
CA ALA A 26 12.14 -11.41 11.40
C ALA A 26 13.21 -11.01 12.42
N ALA A 27 13.66 -9.74 12.40
CA ALA A 27 14.60 -9.21 13.38
C ALA A 27 14.04 -9.23 14.82
N GLY A 28 12.72 -9.35 14.97
CA GLY A 28 12.04 -9.30 16.25
C GLY A 28 11.91 -7.88 16.78
N GLY A 29 10.97 -7.69 17.70
CA GLY A 29 10.62 -6.38 18.24
C GLY A 29 9.15 -6.35 18.62
N ARG A 30 8.73 -5.26 19.29
CA ARG A 30 7.30 -5.00 19.49
C ARG A 30 6.81 -4.11 18.38
N TRP A 31 5.88 -4.63 17.60
CA TRP A 31 5.24 -3.93 16.51
C TRP A 31 3.74 -4.03 16.74
N PRO A 32 3.05 -2.97 17.23
CA PRO A 32 1.61 -3.05 17.53
C PRO A 32 0.79 -3.62 16.35
N LEU A 33 1.18 -3.31 15.11
CA LEU A 33 0.57 -3.88 13.92
C LEU A 33 0.64 -5.42 13.87
N ALA A 34 1.77 -6.02 14.22
CA ALA A 34 1.96 -7.48 14.19
C ALA A 34 1.59 -8.16 15.51
N ASP A 35 1.67 -7.42 16.62
CA ASP A 35 1.35 -7.92 17.96
C ASP A 35 -0.18 -8.04 18.15
N ASP A 36 -0.94 -7.08 17.64
CA ASP A 36 -2.41 -7.00 17.84
C ASP A 36 -3.22 -7.59 16.67
N HIS A 37 -2.56 -7.94 15.55
CA HIS A 37 -3.22 -8.39 14.33
C HIS A 37 -2.49 -9.56 13.66
N THR A 38 -3.25 -10.38 12.92
CA THR A 38 -2.68 -11.43 12.07
C THR A 38 -2.34 -10.84 10.72
N LEU A 39 -1.05 -10.86 10.35
CA LEU A 39 -0.58 -10.34 9.07
C LEU A 39 -0.42 -11.48 8.06
N THR A 40 -0.91 -11.26 6.84
CA THR A 40 -0.64 -12.13 5.69
C THR A 40 -0.02 -11.30 4.57
N PHE A 41 0.97 -11.87 3.88
CA PHE A 41 1.55 -11.29 2.68
C PHE A 41 0.99 -12.01 1.45
N HIS A 42 0.50 -11.25 0.49
CA HIS A 42 -0.01 -11.77 -0.77
C HIS A 42 0.71 -11.08 -1.94
N GLU A 43 1.27 -11.89 -2.84
CA GLU A 43 1.98 -11.39 -4.01
C GLU A 43 1.24 -11.74 -5.29
N VAL A 44 1.08 -10.75 -6.17
CA VAL A 44 0.49 -10.97 -7.49
C VAL A 44 1.53 -10.80 -8.61
N ASP A 45 1.37 -11.55 -9.69
CA ASP A 45 2.27 -11.48 -10.85
C ASP A 45 2.00 -10.25 -11.75
N GLY A 46 0.77 -9.71 -11.72
CA GLY A 46 0.30 -8.62 -12.58
C GLY A 46 0.27 -7.25 -11.90
N ARG A 47 -0.31 -6.24 -12.57
CA ARG A 47 -0.49 -4.91 -11.97
C ARG A 47 -1.62 -4.93 -10.94
N LEU A 48 -1.40 -4.29 -9.79
CA LEU A 48 -2.38 -4.22 -8.68
C LEU A 48 -3.69 -3.56 -9.09
N ILE A 49 -3.63 -2.55 -9.95
CA ILE A 49 -4.80 -1.79 -10.42
C ILE A 49 -5.83 -2.60 -11.21
N TYR A 50 -5.47 -3.83 -11.63
CA TYR A 50 -6.36 -4.74 -12.36
C TYR A 50 -6.74 -5.98 -11.54
N GLN A 51 -6.44 -5.99 -10.24
CA GLN A 51 -6.80 -7.10 -9.35
C GLN A 51 -8.17 -6.84 -8.73
N ASP A 52 -9.20 -6.76 -9.59
CA ASP A 52 -10.57 -6.61 -9.14
C ASP A 52 -10.99 -7.84 -8.32
N ARG A 53 -11.70 -7.62 -7.21
CA ARG A 53 -12.21 -8.66 -6.30
C ARG A 53 -11.15 -9.51 -5.59
N ILE A 54 -9.93 -8.98 -5.42
CA ILE A 54 -8.86 -9.66 -4.67
C ILE A 54 -9.24 -9.97 -3.20
N ASP A 55 -10.22 -9.27 -2.64
CA ASP A 55 -10.79 -9.53 -1.33
C ASP A 55 -11.47 -10.90 -1.22
N GLU A 56 -12.03 -11.42 -2.31
CA GLU A 56 -12.62 -12.76 -2.37
C GLU A 56 -11.55 -13.86 -2.19
N GLU A 57 -10.33 -13.60 -2.68
CA GLU A 57 -9.20 -14.53 -2.60
C GLU A 57 -8.50 -14.47 -1.24
N VAL A 58 -8.24 -13.25 -0.75
CA VAL A 58 -7.32 -13.02 0.37
C VAL A 58 -8.02 -13.12 1.74
N LYS A 59 -9.36 -13.09 1.79
CA LYS A 59 -10.19 -13.30 3.01
C LYS A 59 -9.66 -12.55 4.24
N ALA A 60 -9.49 -11.23 4.11
CA ALA A 60 -8.98 -10.35 5.17
C ALA A 60 -10.03 -9.34 5.65
N ASP A 61 -9.84 -8.80 6.86
CA ASP A 61 -10.68 -7.74 7.42
C ASP A 61 -10.22 -6.34 6.95
N LEU A 62 -8.93 -6.22 6.56
CA LEU A 62 -8.32 -5.03 5.99
C LEU A 62 -7.30 -5.44 4.93
N ILE A 63 -7.33 -4.77 3.78
CA ILE A 63 -6.35 -4.92 2.72
C ILE A 63 -5.52 -3.65 2.62
N ILE A 64 -4.21 -3.80 2.61
CA ILE A 64 -3.25 -2.72 2.44
C ILE A 64 -2.41 -3.04 1.21
N PHE A 65 -2.61 -2.27 0.14
CA PHE A 65 -1.75 -2.33 -1.03
C PHE A 65 -0.45 -1.56 -0.76
N ILE A 66 0.69 -2.22 -0.92
CA ILE A 66 2.02 -1.61 -0.84
C ILE A 66 2.56 -1.47 -2.26
N SER A 67 2.61 -0.23 -2.76
CA SER A 67 2.83 0.05 -4.17
C SER A 67 3.58 1.36 -4.39
N ARG A 68 4.12 1.55 -5.59
CA ARG A 68 4.63 2.83 -6.08
C ARG A 68 3.50 3.79 -6.42
N HIS A 69 3.78 5.07 -6.27
CA HIS A 69 3.05 6.13 -6.94
C HIS A 69 3.86 6.62 -8.15
N ALA A 70 3.20 6.84 -9.30
CA ALA A 70 3.83 7.36 -10.50
C ALA A 70 3.12 8.64 -10.95
N SER A 71 3.89 9.70 -11.18
CA SER A 71 3.41 11.02 -11.61
C SER A 71 4.24 11.53 -12.78
N ALA A 72 3.61 12.27 -13.69
CA ALA A 72 4.28 12.95 -14.79
C ALA A 72 5.27 14.03 -14.31
N GLN A 73 5.05 14.57 -13.11
CA GLN A 73 5.96 15.47 -12.42
C GLN A 73 6.48 14.77 -11.16
N PRO A 74 7.58 14.01 -11.27
CA PRO A 74 8.08 13.21 -10.16
C PRO A 74 8.58 14.12 -9.04
N THR A 75 8.00 13.94 -7.86
CA THR A 75 8.47 14.54 -6.60
C THR A 75 8.51 13.42 -5.56
N PRO A 76 9.57 13.33 -4.72
CA PRO A 76 9.60 12.35 -3.64
C PRO A 76 8.37 12.51 -2.74
N ALA A 77 7.56 11.46 -2.64
CA ALA A 77 6.33 11.48 -1.87
C ALA A 77 6.04 10.11 -1.26
N LEU A 78 5.53 10.13 -0.04
CA LEU A 78 4.92 8.98 0.63
C LEU A 78 3.42 9.29 0.72
N THR A 79 2.59 8.43 0.15
CA THR A 79 1.16 8.72 -0.04
C THR A 79 0.28 7.60 0.49
N VAL A 80 -0.97 7.94 0.80
CA VAL A 80 -2.03 7.01 1.18
C VAL A 80 -3.29 7.46 0.48
N HIS A 81 -3.98 6.54 -0.19
CA HIS A 81 -5.26 6.82 -0.81
C HIS A 81 -6.12 5.54 -0.83
N VAL A 82 -7.41 5.72 -1.11
CA VAL A 82 -8.33 4.63 -1.45
C VAL A 82 -8.46 4.58 -2.99
N THR A 83 -8.82 3.42 -3.54
CA THR A 83 -9.10 3.25 -4.97
C THR A 83 -10.56 3.56 -5.31
N GLY A 84 -10.80 3.98 -6.54
CA GLY A 84 -12.14 4.28 -7.03
C GLY A 84 -12.11 5.23 -8.22
N ASN A 85 -13.17 5.18 -9.02
CA ASN A 85 -13.35 5.97 -10.22
C ASN A 85 -14.63 6.80 -10.10
N TYR A 86 -14.54 8.12 -10.27
CA TYR A 86 -15.72 8.99 -10.28
C TYR A 86 -16.47 8.94 -11.61
N ASP A 87 -15.75 8.73 -12.71
CA ASP A 87 -16.29 8.72 -14.07
C ASP A 87 -15.72 7.54 -14.87
N THR A 88 -14.63 7.71 -15.62
CA THR A 88 -13.99 6.63 -16.39
C THR A 88 -13.07 5.73 -15.54
N ALA A 89 -12.80 4.53 -16.02
CA ALA A 89 -11.96 3.52 -15.37
C ALA A 89 -10.73 3.16 -16.22
N ASP A 90 -10.03 4.17 -16.72
CA ASP A 90 -8.92 3.99 -17.68
C ASP A 90 -7.71 3.23 -17.10
N LEU A 91 -7.62 3.18 -15.76
CA LEU A 91 -6.57 2.50 -15.01
C LEU A 91 -7.11 1.34 -14.16
N GLY A 92 -8.23 0.72 -14.54
CA GLY A 92 -8.81 -0.44 -13.85
C GLY A 92 -9.97 -0.11 -12.91
N GLY A 93 -10.65 -1.16 -12.42
CA GLY A 93 -11.92 -1.04 -11.71
C GLY A 93 -13.12 -0.72 -12.63
N GLU A 94 -14.20 -0.22 -12.03
CA GLU A 94 -15.45 0.10 -12.73
C GLU A 94 -15.75 1.61 -12.72
N PRO A 95 -16.32 2.17 -13.80
CA PRO A 95 -16.83 3.54 -13.85
C PRO A 95 -17.83 3.85 -12.73
N GLY A 96 -17.65 5.00 -12.05
CA GLY A 96 -18.55 5.43 -10.97
C GLY A 96 -18.50 4.58 -9.69
N ALA A 97 -17.55 3.64 -9.57
CA ALA A 97 -17.41 2.77 -8.40
C ALA A 97 -16.26 3.20 -7.48
N LEU A 98 -16.51 3.14 -6.16
CA LEU A 98 -15.52 3.47 -5.14
C LEU A 98 -15.27 2.25 -4.24
N ALA A 99 -14.02 1.99 -3.89
CA ALA A 99 -13.69 0.95 -2.94
C ALA A 99 -14.05 1.39 -1.50
N PRO A 100 -14.43 0.46 -0.61
CA PRO A 100 -14.58 0.76 0.81
C PRO A 100 -13.29 1.34 1.40
N ALA A 101 -13.40 2.51 2.02
CA ALA A 101 -12.27 3.16 2.67
C ALA A 101 -12.09 2.68 4.12
N ALA A 102 -10.86 2.77 4.62
CA ALA A 102 -10.52 2.56 6.03
C ALA A 102 -9.92 3.84 6.65
N PRO A 103 -10.71 4.91 6.89
CA PRO A 103 -10.17 6.24 7.19
C PRO A 103 -9.27 6.30 8.42
N ALA A 104 -9.60 5.55 9.48
CA ALA A 104 -8.80 5.48 10.70
C ALA A 104 -7.40 4.90 10.43
N TRP A 105 -7.31 3.84 9.62
CA TRP A 105 -6.05 3.22 9.21
C TRP A 105 -5.25 4.14 8.29
N MET A 106 -5.91 4.76 7.31
CA MET A 106 -5.27 5.72 6.41
C MET A 106 -4.64 6.88 7.19
N HIS A 107 -5.36 7.44 8.16
CA HIS A 107 -4.87 8.49 9.03
C HIS A 107 -3.69 8.02 9.91
N ALA A 108 -3.80 6.85 10.54
CA ALA A 108 -2.72 6.30 11.35
C ALA A 108 -1.42 6.08 10.54
N ILE A 109 -1.53 5.56 9.32
CA ILE A 109 -0.40 5.39 8.40
C ILE A 109 0.20 6.75 8.04
N LEU A 110 -0.64 7.70 7.59
CA LEU A 110 -0.16 9.03 7.19
C LEU A 110 0.58 9.77 8.31
N ARG A 111 0.10 9.67 9.56
CA ARG A 111 0.79 10.25 10.73
C ARG A 111 2.16 9.60 10.96
N ASN A 112 2.25 8.28 10.83
CA ASN A 112 3.53 7.57 10.99
C ASN A 112 4.51 7.90 9.87
N LEU A 113 4.03 8.02 8.63
CA LEU A 113 4.84 8.48 7.51
C LEU A 113 5.36 9.89 7.77
N ALA A 114 4.51 10.84 8.16
CA ALA A 114 4.94 12.21 8.46
C ALA A 114 5.97 12.28 9.61
N ALA A 115 5.81 11.48 10.66
CA ALA A 115 6.72 11.48 11.80
C ALA A 115 8.07 10.80 11.54
N ARG A 116 8.16 9.95 10.51
CA ARG A 116 9.34 9.12 10.20
C ARG A 116 9.92 9.40 8.81
N ALA A 117 9.29 10.28 8.04
CA ALA A 117 9.77 10.67 6.73
C ALA A 117 11.20 11.20 6.89
N PRO A 118 12.13 10.78 6.03
CA PRO A 118 13.45 11.39 6.02
C PRO A 118 13.30 12.88 5.69
N GLU A 119 14.28 13.68 6.12
CA GLU A 119 14.36 15.06 5.67
C GLU A 119 14.30 15.11 4.13
N ALA A 120 13.60 16.11 3.60
CA ALA A 120 13.45 16.27 2.17
C ALA A 120 14.83 16.53 1.55
N THR A 121 15.45 15.49 1.00
CA THR A 121 16.65 15.64 0.19
C THR A 121 16.22 16.25 -1.13
N VAL A 122 16.37 17.57 -1.27
CA VAL A 122 16.32 18.22 -2.57
C VAL A 122 17.51 17.68 -3.36
N SER A 123 17.26 16.75 -4.30
CA SER A 123 18.30 16.34 -5.24
C SER A 123 18.66 17.56 -6.10
N PRO A 124 19.90 18.07 -6.05
CA PRO A 124 20.29 19.24 -6.81
C PRO A 124 20.69 18.81 -8.23
N THR A 125 19.81 18.11 -8.96
CA THR A 125 19.96 17.89 -10.41
C THR A 125 18.79 17.07 -10.98
N ARG A 126 18.25 17.60 -12.09
CA ARG A 126 17.57 16.86 -13.15
C ARG A 126 18.60 16.20 -14.06
#